data_AF-S4NPW1-F1
#
_entry.id   AF-S4NPW1-F1
#
_cell.length_a   1.000
_cell.length_b   1.000
_cell.length_c   1.000
_cell.angle_alpha   90.00
_cell.angle_beta   90.00
_cell.angle_gamma   90.00
#
_symmetry.space_group_name_H-M   'P 1'
#
loop_
_entity.id
_entity.type
_entity.pdbx_description
1 polymer ?
#
loop_
_entity_poly.entity_id
_entity_poly.type
_entity_poly.pdbx_seq_one_letter_code
_entity_poly.pdbx_strand_id
1 'polypeptide(L)'
;MMYPKVQKYCLMSVKGCYTDFHIDFGGTSVWYHILRGAKVFWLIPPTEDNLQLYEKWVLSGKQSDVFFGDTVETCIRVHLQAGHTFFIPTGWIH
;
A
#
# COMPACT_ATOMS: atom_id res chain seq x y z
N MET A 1 8.94 18.24 -24.03
CA MET A 1 7.97 18.62 -23.00
C MET A 1 8.39 17.97 -21.68
N MET A 2 8.50 18.73 -20.60
CA MET A 2 8.86 18.20 -19.27
C MET A 2 7.57 17.83 -18.53
N TYR A 3 7.44 16.58 -18.08
CA TYR A 3 6.28 16.11 -17.31
C TYR A 3 6.68 14.96 -16.38
N PRO A 4 5.92 14.67 -15.30
CA PRO A 4 6.21 13.56 -14.38
C PRO A 4 6.06 12.19 -15.06
N LYS A 5 7.14 11.40 -15.13
CA LYS A 5 7.16 10.07 -15.78
C LYS A 5 6.87 8.95 -14.79
N VAL A 6 5.64 8.91 -14.28
CA VAL A 6 5.21 8.00 -13.20
C VAL A 6 3.95 7.18 -13.55
N GLN A 7 3.63 7.06 -14.84
CA GLN A 7 2.36 6.45 -15.29
C GLN A 7 2.39 4.93 -15.37
N LYS A 8 3.57 4.33 -15.57
CA LYS A 8 3.71 2.90 -15.89
C LYS A 8 4.88 2.31 -15.11
N TYR A 9 4.58 1.32 -14.28
CA TYR A 9 5.55 0.56 -13.51
C TYR A 9 5.43 -0.93 -13.87
N CYS A 10 6.56 -1.63 -13.85
CA CYS A 10 6.61 -3.09 -13.92
C CYS A 10 7.14 -3.61 -12.58
N LEU A 11 6.32 -4.37 -11.85
CA LEU A 11 6.69 -4.93 -10.57
C LEU A 11 7.01 -6.42 -10.73
N MET A 12 8.17 -6.82 -10.22
CA MET A 12 8.61 -8.21 -10.18
C MET A 12 8.92 -8.55 -8.72
N SER A 13 8.15 -9.50 -8.18
CA SER A 13 8.19 -9.87 -6.76
C SER A 13 8.45 -11.38 -6.64
N VAL A 14 9.38 -11.77 -5.78
CA VAL A 14 9.64 -13.19 -5.45
C VAL A 14 8.74 -13.65 -4.31
N LYS A 15 8.53 -14.96 -4.17
CA LYS A 15 7.76 -15.52 -3.07
C LYS A 15 8.36 -15.10 -1.72
N GLY A 16 7.52 -14.57 -0.82
CA GLY A 16 7.91 -14.18 0.53
C GLY A 16 8.44 -12.75 0.67
N CYS A 17 8.58 -11.97 -0.42
CA CYS A 17 8.90 -10.55 -0.27
C CYS A 17 7.71 -9.79 0.33
N TYR A 18 8.02 -8.75 1.12
CA TYR A 18 7.04 -7.90 1.78
C TYR A 18 7.43 -6.43 1.57
N THR A 19 6.44 -5.60 1.31
CA THR A 19 6.55 -4.13 1.34
C THR A 19 5.69 -3.68 2.50
N ASP A 20 6.30 -2.99 3.45
CA ASP A 20 5.62 -2.54 4.66
C ASP A 20 4.64 -1.40 4.36
N PHE A 21 3.77 -1.09 5.33
CA PHE A 21 2.69 -0.13 5.19
C PHE A 21 3.20 1.24 4.72
N HIS A 22 2.57 1.76 3.68
CA HIS A 22 2.90 3.05 3.11
C HIS A 22 1.68 3.73 2.47
N ILE A 23 1.84 5.02 2.19
CA ILE A 23 0.95 5.78 1.31
C ILE A 23 1.74 6.07 0.04
N ASP A 24 1.12 5.84 -1.12
CA ASP A 24 1.74 6.15 -2.41
C ASP A 24 2.17 7.62 -2.51
N PHE A 25 3.32 7.84 -3.15
CA PHE A 25 3.94 9.15 -3.20
C PHE A 25 2.98 10.21 -3.78
N GLY A 26 3.02 11.41 -3.19
CA GLY A 26 2.16 12.52 -3.59
C GLY A 26 0.66 12.29 -3.40
N GLY A 27 0.25 11.29 -2.61
CA GLY A 27 -1.16 10.96 -2.43
C GLY A 27 -1.82 10.50 -3.74
N THR A 28 -1.06 9.86 -4.62
CA THR A 28 -1.61 9.35 -5.87
C THR A 28 -2.57 8.19 -5.61
N SER A 29 -3.54 8.02 -6.52
CA SER A 29 -4.24 6.75 -6.65
C SER A 29 -3.40 5.83 -7.56
N VAL A 30 -3.52 4.52 -7.39
CA VAL A 30 -2.75 3.53 -8.17
C VAL A 30 -3.65 2.44 -8.74
N TRP A 31 -3.23 1.87 -9.86
CA TRP A 31 -3.83 0.66 -10.43
C TRP A 31 -2.79 -0.44 -10.56
N TYR A 32 -3.18 -1.66 -10.24
CA TYR A 32 -2.39 -2.87 -10.38
C TYR A 32 -3.12 -3.86 -11.29
N HIS A 33 -2.37 -4.57 -12.13
CA HIS A 33 -2.87 -5.73 -12.84
C HIS A 33 -1.93 -6.91 -12.62
N ILE A 34 -2.45 -8.01 -12.07
CA ILE A 34 -1.63 -9.20 -11.79
C ILE A 34 -1.51 -10.02 -13.07
N LEU A 35 -0.38 -9.89 -13.77
CA LEU A 35 -0.14 -10.66 -14.98
C LEU A 35 0.10 -12.16 -14.66
N ARG A 36 0.93 -12.45 -13.65
CA ARG A 36 1.25 -13.81 -13.19
C ARG A 36 1.45 -13.81 -11.67
N GLY A 37 1.07 -14.91 -11.02
CA GLY A 37 1.22 -15.08 -9.57
C GLY A 37 0.06 -14.46 -8.78
N ALA A 38 0.37 -13.92 -7.60
CA ALA A 38 -0.61 -13.35 -6.68
C ALA A 38 0.04 -12.25 -5.82
N LYS A 39 -0.81 -11.37 -5.25
CA LYS A 39 -0.42 -10.40 -4.22
C LYS A 39 -1.47 -10.39 -3.11
N VAL A 40 -1.03 -10.15 -1.88
CA VAL A 40 -1.90 -9.86 -0.75
C VAL A 40 -1.67 -8.40 -0.38
N PHE A 41 -2.74 -7.63 -0.29
CA PHE A 41 -2.74 -6.26 0.20
C PHE A 41 -3.41 -6.23 1.57
N TRP A 42 -2.85 -5.43 2.48
CA TRP A 42 -3.55 -4.96 3.68
C TRP A 42 -3.99 -3.53 3.40
N LEU A 43 -5.23 -3.17 3.69
CA LEU A 43 -5.79 -1.86 3.33
C LEU A 43 -6.39 -1.23 4.57
N ILE A 44 -5.98 0.02 4.81
CA ILE A 44 -6.47 0.82 5.92
C ILE A 44 -7.01 2.12 5.33
N PRO A 45 -8.27 2.48 5.64
CA PRO A 45 -8.88 3.69 5.09
C PRO A 45 -8.17 4.95 5.64
N PRO A 46 -8.00 6.00 4.82
CA PRO A 46 -7.34 7.25 5.22
C PRO A 46 -8.25 8.15 6.06
N THR A 47 -8.79 7.64 7.15
CA THR A 47 -9.46 8.45 8.17
C THR A 47 -8.43 9.33 8.88
N GLU A 48 -8.85 10.47 9.40
CA GLU A 48 -7.99 11.38 10.17
C GLU A 48 -7.20 10.66 11.27
N ASP A 49 -7.86 9.79 12.05
CA ASP A 49 -7.23 9.03 13.12
C ASP A 49 -6.11 8.09 12.61
N ASN A 50 -6.41 7.29 11.57
CA ASN A 50 -5.42 6.41 10.94
C ASN A 50 -4.24 7.17 10.35
N LEU A 51 -4.45 8.36 9.76
CA LEU A 51 -3.37 9.18 9.23
C LEU A 51 -2.46 9.72 10.33
N GLN A 52 -3.04 10.16 11.45
CA GLN A 52 -2.26 10.59 12.62
C GLN A 52 -1.48 9.43 13.25
N LEU A 53 -2.07 8.23 13.31
CA LEU A 53 -1.38 7.02 13.75
C LEU A 53 -0.22 6.67 12.81
N TYR A 54 -0.46 6.71 11.50
CA TYR A 54 0.55 6.44 10.48
C TYR A 54 1.72 7.43 10.57
N GLU A 55 1.46 8.73 10.66
CA GLU A 55 2.50 9.74 10.81
C GLU A 55 3.36 9.49 12.06
N LYS A 56 2.72 9.25 13.21
CA LYS A 56 3.44 8.91 14.46
C LYS A 56 4.28 7.66 14.32
N TRP A 57 3.75 6.62 13.65
CA TRP A 57 4.46 5.36 13.41
C TRP A 57 5.66 5.53 12.48
N VAL A 58 5.52 6.28 11.36
CA VAL A 58 6.63 6.59 10.46
C VAL A 58 7.75 7.34 11.19
N LEU A 59 7.38 8.31 12.04
CA LEU A 59 8.35 9.12 12.78
C LEU A 59 8.96 8.39 13.99
N SER A 60 8.39 7.28 14.45
CA SER A 60 8.85 6.62 15.69
C SER A 60 10.12 5.79 15.51
N GLY A 61 10.53 5.50 14.26
CA GLY A 61 11.63 4.59 13.96
C GLY A 61 11.38 3.12 14.34
N LYS A 62 10.13 2.74 14.62
CA LYS A 62 9.73 1.37 15.02
C LYS A 62 9.04 0.60 13.90
N GLN A 63 9.23 1.01 12.65
CA GLN A 63 8.57 0.40 11.49
C GLN A 63 8.88 -1.10 11.39
N SER A 64 10.12 -1.51 11.71
CA SER A 64 10.53 -2.91 11.72
C SER A 64 9.94 -3.78 12.84
N ASP A 65 9.39 -3.15 13.88
CA ASP A 65 9.05 -3.84 15.14
C ASP A 65 7.54 -3.99 15.34
N VAL A 66 6.75 -3.18 14.63
CA VAL A 66 5.30 -3.08 14.80
C VAL A 66 4.61 -3.29 13.46
N PHE A 67 3.75 -4.30 13.38
CA PHE A 67 2.82 -4.44 12.26
C PHE A 67 1.72 -3.37 12.37
N PHE A 68 1.80 -2.32 11.55
CA PHE A 68 0.93 -1.14 11.69
C PHE A 68 -0.57 -1.49 11.62
N GLY A 69 -0.94 -2.52 10.86
CA GLY A 69 -2.31 -3.03 10.75
C GLY A 69 -2.95 -3.45 12.08
N ASP A 70 -2.16 -3.76 13.11
CA ASP A 70 -2.68 -4.10 14.46
C ASP A 70 -2.98 -2.86 15.32
N THR A 71 -2.58 -1.67 14.87
CA THR A 71 -2.74 -0.41 15.62
C THR A 71 -3.99 0.38 15.25
N VAL A 72 -4.70 -0.06 14.20
CA VAL A 72 -5.89 0.60 13.66
C VAL A 72 -7.16 -0.21 13.94
N GLU A 73 -8.32 0.45 13.91
CA GLU A 73 -9.61 -0.22 14.17
C GLU A 73 -9.96 -1.26 13.08
N THR A 74 -9.70 -0.93 11.81
CA THR A 74 -10.05 -1.79 10.67
C THR A 74 -8.88 -1.87 9.69
N CYS A 75 -8.43 -3.10 9.45
CA CYS A 75 -7.44 -3.44 8.43
C CYS A 75 -7.97 -4.57 7.55
N ILE A 76 -8.15 -4.29 6.26
CA ILE A 76 -8.79 -5.19 5.30
C ILE A 76 -7.73 -5.97 4.54
N ARG A 77 -7.82 -7.30 4.50
CA ARG A 77 -6.92 -8.13 3.70
C ARG A 77 -7.54 -8.49 2.35
N VAL A 78 -6.91 -8.06 1.26
CA VAL A 78 -7.33 -8.34 -0.12
C VAL A 78 -6.37 -9.31 -0.79
N HIS A 79 -6.91 -10.33 -1.44
CA HIS A 79 -6.14 -11.32 -2.20
C HIS A 79 -6.34 -11.07 -3.70
N LEU A 80 -5.26 -10.74 -4.40
CA LEU A 80 -5.24 -10.60 -5.86
C LEU A 80 -4.60 -11.82 -6.49
N GLN A 81 -5.26 -12.37 -7.50
CA GLN A 81 -4.79 -13.50 -8.30
C GLN A 81 -4.55 -13.04 -9.74
N ALA A 82 -3.90 -13.89 -10.54
CA ALA A 82 -3.66 -13.61 -11.96
C ALA A 82 -4.96 -13.22 -12.68
N GLY A 83 -4.88 -12.15 -13.47
CA GLY A 83 -6.00 -11.56 -14.20
C GLY A 83 -6.77 -10.47 -13.44
N HIS A 84 -6.63 -10.36 -12.12
CA HIS A 84 -7.30 -9.28 -11.37
C HIS A 84 -6.67 -7.92 -11.67
N THR A 85 -7.54 -6.91 -11.80
CA THR A 85 -7.16 -5.49 -11.82
C THR A 85 -7.68 -4.84 -10.55
N PHE A 86 -6.82 -4.11 -9.86
CA PHE A 86 -7.09 -3.52 -8.56
C PHE A 86 -6.76 -2.03 -8.58
N PHE A 87 -7.64 -1.20 -8.01
CA PHE A 87 -7.47 0.24 -7.92
C PHE A 87 -7.49 0.64 -6.44
N ILE A 88 -6.49 1.40 -6.02
CA ILE A 88 -6.39 1.94 -4.66
C ILE A 88 -6.65 3.45 -4.74
N PRO A 89 -7.67 3.97 -4.03
CA PRO A 89 -7.91 5.41 -3.98
C PRO A 89 -6.80 6.16 -3.22
N THR A 90 -6.74 7.47 -3.43
CA THR A 90 -5.78 8.35 -2.76
C THR A 90 -5.75 8.18 -1.24
N GLY A 91 -4.55 8.13 -0.68
CA GLY A 91 -4.29 8.21 0.76
C GLY A 91 -4.37 6.88 1.51
N TRP A 92 -4.92 5.82 0.90
CA TRP A 92 -5.03 4.52 1.55
C TRP A 92 -3.66 3.96 1.95
N ILE A 93 -3.55 3.59 3.23
CA ILE A 93 -2.34 3.00 3.78
C ILE A 93 -2.37 1.50 3.46
N HIS A 94 -1.30 0.99 2.85
CA HIS A 94 -1.25 -0.39 2.37
C HIS A 94 0.14 -1.00 2.28
#